data_AF-A0AAD7V6W1-F1
#
_entry.id   AF-A0AAD7V6W1-F1
#
_cell.length_a   1.000
_cell.length_b   1.000
_cell.length_c   1.000
_cell.angle_alpha   90.00
_cell.angle_beta   90.00
_cell.angle_gamma   90.00
#
_symmetry.space_group_name_H-M   'P 1'
#
loop_
_entity.id
_entity.type
_entity.pdbx_description
1 polymer ?
#
loop_
_entity_poly.entity_id
_entity_poly.type
_entity_poly.pdbx_seq_one_letter_code
_entity_poly.pdbx_strand_id
1 'polypeptide(L)'
;MRRTIIALFLTCLCLALTASYVIVYPRNQPILTMESSSSSSPSPQPATPSFQGHVISAKMNNATIKAELGRSTWKLLHTMAAQFPDNPSDEERDALTHYFTLLSRLYPCGECAAHFQLLLERYPPQTSSKVAVSQWLCAIHNKVNERLGKEVFDCADIQEKYQCGCEADQKEEEEDSTHSNT
;
A
#
# COMPACT_ATOMS: atom_id res chain seq x y z
N MET A 1 -5.27 38.59 56.21
CA MET A 1 -3.86 38.17 56.26
C MET A 1 -3.60 36.88 55.47
N ARG A 2 -4.28 35.76 55.75
CA ARG A 2 -4.08 34.48 55.03
C ARG A 2 -4.35 34.52 53.51
N ARG A 3 -5.40 35.24 53.07
CA ARG A 3 -5.75 35.37 51.64
C ARG A 3 -4.74 36.20 50.84
N THR A 4 -4.18 37.24 51.46
CA THR A 4 -3.14 38.09 50.85
C THR A 4 -1.81 37.33 50.69
N ILE A 5 -1.47 36.47 51.65
CA ILE A 5 -0.28 35.62 51.58
C ILE A 5 -0.39 34.60 50.43
N ILE A 6 -1.55 33.94 50.28
CA ILE A 6 -1.78 32.98 49.18
C ILE A 6 -1.70 33.67 47.81
N ALA A 7 -2.27 34.87 47.68
CA ALA A 7 -2.18 35.63 46.43
C ALA A 7 -0.73 36.01 46.07
N LEU A 8 0.08 36.41 47.05
CA LEU A 8 1.52 36.70 46.87
C LEU A 8 2.33 35.45 46.46
N PHE A 9 2.02 34.28 47.03
CA PHE A 9 2.69 33.04 46.64
C PHE A 9 2.34 32.62 45.21
N LEU A 10 1.07 32.73 44.81
CA LEU A 10 0.64 32.39 43.45
C LEU A 10 1.22 33.34 42.40
N THR A 11 1.32 34.64 42.70
CA THR A 11 1.95 35.59 41.78
C THR A 11 3.46 35.36 41.66
N CYS A 12 4.17 35.09 42.76
CA CYS A 12 5.58 34.72 42.71
C CYS A 12 5.83 33.43 41.92
N LEU A 13 5.00 32.41 42.10
CA LEU A 13 5.11 31.15 41.35
C LEU A 13 4.88 31.36 39.84
N CYS A 14 3.88 32.17 39.48
CA CYS A 14 3.59 32.48 38.07
C CYS A 14 4.72 33.27 37.40
N LEU A 15 5.33 34.22 38.11
CA LEU A 15 6.51 34.95 37.63
C LEU A 15 7.73 34.05 37.49
N ALA A 16 7.95 33.12 38.42
CA ALA A 16 9.06 32.17 38.33
C ALA A 16 8.92 31.21 37.14
N LEU A 17 7.70 30.74 36.86
CA LEU A 17 7.42 29.86 35.72
C LEU A 17 7.56 30.58 34.37
N THR A 18 7.10 31.83 34.27
CA THR A 18 7.26 32.62 33.03
C THR A 18 8.72 33.02 32.79
N ALA A 19 9.47 33.40 33.83
CA ALA A 19 10.90 33.66 33.72
C ALA A 19 11.69 32.42 33.27
N SER A 20 11.36 31.24 33.83
CA SER A 20 11.99 29.98 33.44
C SER A 20 11.69 29.60 31.98
N TYR A 21 10.46 29.86 31.51
CA TYR A 21 10.08 29.60 30.12
C TYR A 21 10.87 30.47 29.13
N VAL A 22 11.09 31.76 29.43
CA VAL A 22 11.85 32.68 28.57
C VAL A 22 13.36 32.34 28.56
N ILE A 23 13.91 31.85 29.67
CA ILE A 23 15.32 31.43 29.75
C ILE A 23 15.56 30.14 28.95
N VAL A 24 14.64 29.17 29.01
CA VAL A 24 14.78 27.89 28.31
C VAL A 24 14.44 28.00 26.81
N TYR A 25 13.54 28.91 26.43
CA TYR A 25 13.11 29.11 25.05
C TYR A 25 13.43 30.53 24.54
N PRO A 26 14.71 30.85 24.26
CA PRO A 26 15.06 32.11 23.62
C PRO A 26 14.42 32.17 22.23
N ARG A 27 13.70 33.27 21.96
CA ARG A 27 13.00 33.60 20.70
C ARG A 27 13.98 33.96 19.58
N ASN A 28 14.99 33.12 19.34
CA ASN A 28 15.88 33.23 18.19
C ASN A 28 15.63 32.03 17.25
N GLN A 29 14.58 32.13 16.44
CA GLN A 29 14.58 31.42 15.17
C GLN A 29 15.41 32.24 14.17
N PRO A 30 16.42 31.67 13.51
CA PRO A 30 17.03 32.31 12.37
C PRO A 30 15.97 32.45 11.27
N ILE A 31 15.76 33.68 10.78
CA ILE A 31 15.06 33.96 9.54
C ILE A 31 15.81 33.18 8.45
N LEU A 32 15.18 32.12 7.93
CA LEU A 32 15.63 31.45 6.72
C LEU A 32 15.44 32.44 5.58
N THR A 33 16.52 33.14 5.25
CA THR A 33 16.66 33.88 4.01
C THR A 33 16.34 32.92 2.87
N MET A 34 15.28 33.20 2.12
CA MET A 34 15.11 32.61 0.78
C MET A 34 16.26 33.12 -0.08
N GLU A 35 17.37 32.39 -0.10
CA GLU A 35 18.29 32.46 -1.22
C GLU A 35 17.59 31.85 -2.43
N SER A 36 17.26 32.74 -3.37
CA SER A 36 16.90 32.39 -4.72
C SER A 36 18.13 31.75 -5.37
N SER A 37 18.28 30.44 -5.20
CA SER A 37 19.21 29.65 -6.00
C SER A 37 18.67 29.58 -7.41
N SER A 38 19.30 30.40 -8.26
CA SER A 38 19.27 30.39 -9.71
C SER A 38 19.10 29.00 -10.30
N SER A 39 18.18 28.90 -11.25
CA SER A 39 17.93 27.74 -12.08
C SER A 39 19.20 27.22 -12.75
N SER A 40 19.72 26.08 -12.28
CA SER A 40 20.44 25.15 -13.14
C SER A 40 19.41 24.18 -13.70
N SER A 41 18.94 24.44 -14.93
CA SER A 41 18.11 23.51 -15.69
C SER A 41 18.77 22.13 -15.73
N PRO A 42 18.12 21.05 -15.29
CA PRO A 42 18.56 19.72 -15.63
C PRO A 42 18.36 19.52 -17.13
N SER A 43 19.41 19.05 -17.79
CA SER A 43 19.35 18.52 -19.15
C SER A 43 18.17 17.53 -19.28
N PRO A 44 17.44 17.49 -20.41
CA PRO A 44 16.30 16.59 -20.56
C PRO A 44 16.80 15.14 -20.64
N GLN A 45 16.92 14.51 -19.46
CA GLN A 45 16.90 13.06 -19.37
C GLN A 45 15.50 12.61 -19.77
N PRO A 46 15.34 11.54 -20.58
CA PRO A 46 14.02 10.97 -20.82
C PRO A 46 13.43 10.58 -19.47
N ALA A 47 12.43 11.34 -19.02
CA ALA A 47 11.75 11.07 -17.76
C ALA A 47 11.11 9.68 -17.90
N THR A 48 11.58 8.73 -17.10
CA THR A 48 10.86 7.46 -16.91
C THR A 48 9.41 7.79 -16.60
N PRO A 49 8.42 7.25 -17.33
CA PRO A 49 7.02 7.56 -17.07
C PRO A 49 6.68 7.17 -15.63
N SER A 50 6.34 8.17 -14.80
CA SER A 50 5.90 7.92 -13.43
C SER A 50 4.47 7.39 -13.45
N PHE A 51 4.30 6.14 -13.03
CA PHE A 51 2.98 5.52 -12.87
C PHE A 51 2.27 5.99 -11.59
N GLN A 52 2.95 6.71 -10.71
CA GLN A 52 2.40 7.30 -9.48
C GLN A 52 1.52 8.51 -9.78
N GLY A 53 0.44 8.67 -9.01
CA GLY A 53 -0.44 9.84 -9.12
C GLY A 53 -1.77 9.64 -8.42
N HIS A 54 -2.63 10.66 -8.52
CA HIS A 54 -3.91 10.71 -7.83
C HIS A 54 -4.93 9.69 -8.36
N VAL A 55 -5.93 9.40 -7.52
CA VAL A 55 -7.13 8.64 -7.88
C VAL A 55 -7.94 9.40 -8.93
N ILE A 56 -8.23 8.73 -10.05
CA ILE A 56 -8.93 9.35 -11.19
C ILE A 56 -10.45 9.21 -11.04
N SER A 57 -10.91 8.10 -10.44
CA SER A 57 -12.33 7.78 -10.35
C SER A 57 -13.07 8.58 -9.29
N ALA A 58 -14.33 8.94 -9.58
CA ALA A 58 -15.23 9.54 -8.62
C ALA A 58 -15.73 8.52 -7.57
N LYS A 59 -16.38 9.02 -6.51
CA LYS A 59 -16.99 8.20 -5.45
C LYS A 59 -18.10 7.29 -6.00
N MET A 60 -18.16 6.03 -5.55
CA MET A 60 -19.20 5.07 -5.97
C MET A 60 -20.26 4.85 -4.88
N ASN A 61 -21.44 5.47 -5.07
CA ASN A 61 -22.49 5.49 -4.06
C ASN A 61 -23.38 4.23 -4.03
N ASN A 62 -23.60 3.55 -5.16
CA ASN A 62 -24.44 2.35 -5.19
C ASN A 62 -23.72 1.16 -4.55
N ALA A 63 -24.21 0.70 -3.39
CA ALA A 63 -23.56 -0.35 -2.61
C ALA A 63 -23.58 -1.73 -3.29
N THR A 64 -24.66 -2.07 -4.00
CA THR A 64 -24.79 -3.36 -4.70
C THR A 64 -23.79 -3.46 -5.84
N ILE A 65 -23.75 -2.43 -6.71
CA ILE A 65 -22.81 -2.35 -7.84
C ILE A 65 -21.37 -2.36 -7.30
N LYS A 66 -21.09 -1.60 -6.23
CA LYS A 66 -19.77 -1.57 -5.59
C LYS A 66 -19.34 -2.95 -5.09
N ALA A 67 -20.25 -3.69 -4.46
CA ALA A 67 -19.95 -5.01 -3.96
C ALA A 67 -19.72 -6.03 -5.09
N GLU A 68 -20.49 -5.94 -6.17
CA GLU A 68 -20.32 -6.78 -7.35
C GLU A 68 -18.99 -6.54 -8.05
N LEU A 69 -18.68 -5.26 -8.32
CA LEU A 69 -17.38 -4.86 -8.84
C LEU A 69 -16.24 -5.36 -7.95
N GLY A 70 -16.35 -5.17 -6.63
CA GLY A 70 -15.37 -5.67 -5.67
C GLY A 70 -15.11 -7.16 -5.78
N ARG A 71 -16.17 -8.00 -5.78
CA ARG A 71 -16.04 -9.45 -5.92
C ARG A 71 -15.37 -9.85 -7.23
N SER A 72 -15.78 -9.23 -8.34
CA SER A 72 -15.23 -9.51 -9.68
C SER A 72 -13.74 -9.13 -9.76
N THR A 73 -13.36 -7.97 -9.22
CA THR A 73 -11.96 -7.55 -9.18
C THR A 73 -11.13 -8.46 -8.28
N TRP A 74 -11.60 -8.81 -7.09
CA TRP A 74 -10.85 -9.75 -6.24
C TRP A 74 -10.66 -11.10 -6.90
N LYS A 75 -11.65 -11.61 -7.64
CA LYS A 75 -11.50 -12.84 -8.43
C LYS A 75 -10.39 -12.68 -9.48
N LEU A 76 -10.39 -11.59 -10.25
CA LEU A 76 -9.34 -11.29 -11.22
C LEU A 76 -7.95 -11.25 -10.56
N LEU A 77 -7.80 -10.50 -9.47
CA LEU A 77 -6.50 -10.31 -8.81
C LEU A 77 -5.96 -11.61 -8.23
N HIS A 78 -6.79 -12.40 -7.56
CA HIS A 78 -6.36 -13.66 -6.98
C HIS A 78 -6.05 -14.71 -8.05
N THR A 79 -6.79 -14.74 -9.15
CA THR A 79 -6.46 -15.62 -10.29
C THR A 79 -5.16 -15.19 -10.98
N MET A 80 -4.93 -13.87 -11.15
CA MET A 80 -3.66 -13.36 -11.68
C MET A 80 -2.48 -13.73 -10.77
N ALA A 81 -2.63 -13.59 -9.45
CA ALA A 81 -1.61 -13.99 -8.46
C ALA A 81 -1.32 -15.51 -8.51
N ALA A 82 -2.36 -16.34 -8.68
CA ALA A 82 -2.22 -17.79 -8.78
C ALA A 82 -1.50 -18.24 -10.08
N GLN A 83 -1.61 -17.47 -11.16
CA GLN A 83 -0.91 -17.73 -12.42
C GLN A 83 0.50 -17.13 -12.50
N PHE A 84 0.87 -16.26 -11.56
CA PHE A 84 2.18 -15.60 -11.58
C PHE A 84 3.33 -16.62 -11.46
N PRO A 85 4.52 -16.40 -12.07
CA PRO A 85 5.60 -17.38 -12.03
C PRO A 85 6.14 -17.65 -10.62
N ASP A 86 6.63 -18.87 -10.39
CA ASP A 86 7.32 -19.21 -9.14
C ASP A 86 8.71 -18.53 -9.07
N ASN A 87 9.37 -18.33 -10.21
CA ASN A 87 10.64 -17.60 -10.34
C ASN A 87 10.50 -16.52 -11.43
N PRO A 88 9.90 -15.36 -11.13
CA PRO A 88 9.67 -14.30 -12.11
C PRO A 88 10.96 -13.53 -12.42
N SER A 89 11.08 -13.07 -13.66
CA SER A 89 12.07 -12.08 -14.09
C SER A 89 11.79 -10.70 -13.48
N ASP A 90 12.78 -9.81 -13.49
CA ASP A 90 12.60 -8.44 -12.97
C ASP A 90 11.53 -7.66 -13.76
N GLU A 91 11.40 -7.91 -15.06
CA GLU A 91 10.35 -7.29 -15.89
C GLU A 91 8.95 -7.74 -15.45
N GLU A 92 8.73 -9.03 -15.22
CA GLU A 92 7.43 -9.55 -14.76
C GLU A 92 7.07 -9.02 -13.37
N ARG A 93 8.07 -8.85 -12.50
CA ARG A 93 7.91 -8.26 -11.16
C ARG A 93 7.52 -6.79 -11.24
N ASP A 94 8.14 -6.04 -12.13
CA ASP A 94 7.82 -4.64 -12.40
C ASP A 94 6.44 -4.50 -13.03
N ALA A 95 6.08 -5.36 -13.99
CA ALA A 95 4.78 -5.38 -14.62
C ALA A 95 3.65 -5.56 -13.57
N LEU A 96 3.80 -6.51 -12.65
CA LEU A 96 2.84 -6.75 -11.58
C LEU A 96 2.77 -5.57 -10.59
N THR A 97 3.91 -4.98 -10.24
CA THR A 97 3.98 -3.79 -9.36
C THR A 97 3.29 -2.58 -10.00
N HIS A 98 3.55 -2.35 -11.29
CA HIS A 98 2.89 -1.29 -12.06
C HIS A 98 1.40 -1.56 -12.23
N TYR A 99 0.98 -2.82 -12.41
CA TYR A 99 -0.43 -3.17 -12.48
C TYR A 99 -1.18 -2.75 -11.21
N PHE A 100 -0.69 -3.09 -10.02
CA PHE A 100 -1.33 -2.66 -8.76
C PHE A 100 -1.32 -1.14 -8.59
N THR A 101 -0.23 -0.49 -8.97
CA THR A 101 -0.12 0.98 -8.95
C THR A 101 -1.18 1.63 -9.86
N LEU A 102 -1.32 1.16 -11.09
CA LEU A 102 -2.30 1.66 -12.06
C LEU A 102 -3.73 1.33 -11.64
N LEU A 103 -3.97 0.12 -11.13
CA LEU A 103 -5.27 -0.26 -10.58
C LEU A 103 -5.69 0.69 -9.46
N SER A 104 -4.78 1.05 -8.55
CA SER A 104 -5.08 1.99 -7.45
C SER A 104 -5.50 3.38 -7.93
N ARG A 105 -5.17 3.76 -9.17
CA ARG A 105 -5.56 5.05 -9.77
C ARG A 105 -6.86 4.95 -10.56
N LEU A 106 -7.03 3.84 -11.26
CA LEU A 106 -8.11 3.61 -12.24
C LEU A 106 -9.31 2.84 -11.68
N TYR A 107 -9.21 2.28 -10.48
CA TYR A 107 -10.29 1.47 -9.91
C TYR A 107 -11.59 2.28 -9.79
N PRO A 108 -12.71 1.83 -10.38
CA PRO A 108 -13.91 2.65 -10.56
C PRO A 108 -14.77 2.81 -9.29
N CYS A 109 -14.12 3.00 -8.16
CA CYS A 109 -14.67 3.42 -6.88
C CYS A 109 -13.62 4.32 -6.21
N GLY A 110 -13.80 5.65 -6.29
CA GLY A 110 -12.78 6.61 -5.85
C GLY A 110 -12.36 6.46 -4.39
N GLU A 111 -13.31 6.21 -3.49
CA GLU A 111 -13.00 5.98 -2.07
C GLU A 111 -12.31 4.63 -1.81
N CYS A 112 -12.56 3.63 -2.66
CA CYS A 112 -11.89 2.34 -2.59
C CYS A 112 -10.46 2.44 -3.12
N ALA A 113 -10.29 3.13 -4.25
CA ALA A 113 -9.01 3.43 -4.90
C ALA A 113 -8.08 4.21 -3.97
N ALA A 114 -8.58 5.28 -3.34
CA ALA A 114 -7.82 6.08 -2.37
C ALA A 114 -7.36 5.24 -1.17
N HIS A 115 -8.26 4.39 -0.64
CA HIS A 115 -7.89 3.47 0.43
C HIS A 115 -6.84 2.45 -0.01
N PHE A 116 -6.93 1.94 -1.24
CA PHE A 116 -5.96 0.99 -1.77
C PHE A 116 -4.59 1.64 -1.99
N GLN A 117 -4.51 2.90 -2.41
CA GLN A 117 -3.24 3.65 -2.47
C GLN A 117 -2.54 3.70 -1.11
N LEU A 118 -3.27 4.00 -0.04
CA LEU A 118 -2.72 3.99 1.32
C LEU A 118 -2.22 2.59 1.74
N LEU A 119 -2.92 1.54 1.33
CA LEU A 119 -2.47 0.16 1.57
C LEU A 119 -1.19 -0.16 0.80
N LEU A 120 -1.06 0.25 -0.46
CA LEU A 120 0.14 0.03 -1.27
C LEU A 120 1.35 0.78 -0.71
N GLU A 121 1.17 2.01 -0.23
CA GLU A 121 2.23 2.78 0.42
C GLU A 121 2.74 2.09 1.70
N ARG A 122 1.82 1.52 2.49
CA ARG A 122 2.16 0.87 3.77
C ARG A 122 2.66 -0.56 3.59
N TYR A 123 2.15 -1.26 2.60
CA TYR A 123 2.35 -2.70 2.37
C TYR A 123 2.60 -2.94 0.87
N PRO A 124 3.81 -2.63 0.37
CA PRO A 124 4.11 -2.76 -1.05
C PRO A 124 3.95 -4.20 -1.56
N PRO A 125 3.56 -4.40 -2.83
CA PRO A 125 3.40 -5.73 -3.43
C PRO A 125 4.62 -6.62 -3.26
N GLN A 126 4.41 -7.87 -2.83
CA GLN A 126 5.46 -8.87 -2.75
C GLN A 126 5.44 -9.69 -4.05
N THR A 127 6.35 -9.39 -4.97
CA THR A 127 6.35 -9.95 -6.33
C THR A 127 7.44 -11.00 -6.54
N SER A 128 8.07 -11.53 -5.49
CA SER A 128 9.20 -12.46 -5.65
C SER A 128 8.82 -13.86 -6.14
N SER A 129 7.55 -14.24 -6.06
CA SER A 129 7.02 -15.53 -6.53
C SER A 129 5.49 -15.52 -6.50
N LYS A 130 4.88 -16.52 -7.16
CA LYS A 130 3.47 -16.89 -7.04
C LYS A 130 2.97 -16.92 -5.60
N VAL A 131 3.69 -17.61 -4.72
CA VAL A 131 3.33 -17.76 -3.30
C VAL A 131 3.39 -16.40 -2.60
N ALA A 132 4.45 -15.62 -2.83
CA ALA A 132 4.62 -14.32 -2.22
C ALA A 132 3.49 -13.35 -2.58
N VAL A 133 3.14 -13.25 -3.87
CA VAL A 133 2.05 -12.36 -4.30
C VAL A 133 0.69 -12.85 -3.80
N SER A 134 0.44 -14.15 -3.82
CA SER A 134 -0.83 -14.73 -3.36
C SER A 134 -1.06 -14.47 -1.86
N GLN A 135 -0.02 -14.69 -1.04
CA GLN A 135 -0.09 -14.43 0.41
C GLN A 135 -0.23 -12.94 0.71
N TRP A 136 0.54 -12.09 0.03
CA TRP A 136 0.42 -10.63 0.17
C TRP A 136 -1.00 -10.16 -0.20
N LEU A 137 -1.52 -10.60 -1.35
CA LEU A 137 -2.84 -10.19 -1.82
C LEU A 137 -3.95 -10.66 -0.87
N CYS A 138 -3.82 -11.86 -0.30
CA CYS A 138 -4.73 -12.35 0.73
C CYS A 138 -4.71 -11.45 1.97
N ALA A 139 -3.52 -11.11 2.48
CA ALA A 139 -3.37 -10.21 3.63
C ALA A 139 -3.99 -8.83 3.35
N ILE A 140 -3.77 -8.26 2.17
CA ILE A 140 -4.37 -6.98 1.75
C ILE A 140 -5.89 -7.07 1.65
N HIS A 141 -6.42 -8.16 1.08
CA HIS A 141 -7.86 -8.39 1.04
C HIS A 141 -8.45 -8.47 2.45
N ASN A 142 -7.75 -9.10 3.39
CA ASN A 142 -8.16 -9.14 4.79
C ASN A 142 -8.13 -7.76 5.47
N LYS A 143 -7.19 -6.88 5.13
CA LYS A 143 -7.22 -5.47 5.60
C LYS A 143 -8.47 -4.74 5.13
N VAL A 144 -8.95 -5.04 3.92
CA VAL A 144 -10.24 -4.53 3.42
C VAL A 144 -11.42 -5.19 4.14
N ASN A 145 -11.37 -6.49 4.42
CA ASN A 145 -12.39 -7.20 5.20
C ASN A 145 -12.54 -6.61 6.60
N GLU A 146 -11.44 -6.44 7.33
CA GLU A 146 -11.39 -5.82 8.66
C GLU A 146 -12.04 -4.43 8.63
N ARG A 147 -11.64 -3.57 7.68
CA ARG A 147 -12.24 -2.23 7.52
C ARG A 147 -13.75 -2.26 7.27
N LEU A 148 -14.23 -3.28 6.54
CA LEU A 148 -15.64 -3.44 6.21
C LEU A 148 -16.42 -4.26 7.27
N GLY A 149 -15.78 -4.67 8.36
CA GLY A 149 -16.40 -5.51 9.40
C GLY A 149 -16.77 -6.91 8.92
N LYS A 150 -16.02 -7.46 7.96
CA LYS A 150 -16.19 -8.82 7.43
C LYS A 150 -15.24 -9.78 8.13
N GLU A 151 -15.56 -11.07 8.07
CA GLU A 151 -14.70 -12.14 8.55
C GLU A 151 -13.33 -12.13 7.85
N VAL A 152 -12.30 -12.45 8.62
CA VAL A 152 -10.93 -12.63 8.12
C VAL A 152 -10.84 -14.01 7.48
N PHE A 153 -10.32 -14.07 6.25
CA PHE A 153 -10.09 -15.31 5.53
C PHE A 153 -8.73 -15.92 5.94
N ASP A 154 -8.67 -17.23 6.17
CA ASP A 154 -7.40 -17.92 6.41
C ASP A 154 -6.59 -18.03 5.11
N CYS A 155 -5.43 -17.39 5.08
CA CYS A 155 -4.57 -17.39 3.90
C CYS A 155 -3.82 -18.71 3.69
N ALA A 156 -3.88 -19.67 4.61
CA ALA A 156 -3.31 -21.00 4.41
C ALA A 156 -3.91 -21.72 3.18
N ASP A 157 -5.21 -21.51 2.93
CA ASP A 157 -5.95 -22.17 1.85
C ASP A 157 -6.03 -21.34 0.55
N ILE A 158 -5.25 -20.25 0.44
CA ILE A 158 -5.45 -19.29 -0.66
C ILE A 158 -5.19 -19.91 -2.04
N GLN A 159 -4.19 -20.79 -2.16
CA GLN A 159 -3.86 -21.50 -3.40
C GLN A 159 -4.94 -22.52 -3.79
N GLU A 160 -5.57 -23.19 -2.82
CA GLU A 160 -6.67 -24.12 -3.09
C GLU A 160 -7.92 -23.37 -3.56
N LYS A 161 -8.24 -22.26 -2.89
CA LYS A 161 -9.41 -21.43 -3.21
C LYS A 161 -9.33 -20.80 -4.60
N TYR A 162 -8.13 -20.35 -4.98
CA TYR A 162 -7.88 -19.72 -6.27
C TYR A 162 -6.88 -20.55 -7.07
N GLN A 163 -7.39 -21.60 -7.70
CA GLN A 163 -6.61 -22.40 -8.65
C GLN A 163 -6.23 -21.55 -9.87
N CYS A 164 -5.02 -21.76 -10.38
CA CYS A 164 -4.51 -21.02 -11.53
C CYS A 164 -5.25 -21.35 -12.84
N GLY A 165 -6.01 -22.46 -12.88
CA GLY A 165 -6.67 -22.93 -14.10
C GLY A 165 -5.70 -23.39 -15.19
N CYS A 166 -4.43 -23.57 -14.84
CA CYS A 166 -3.44 -24.22 -15.67
C CYS A 166 -3.80 -25.71 -15.71
N GLU A 167 -3.85 -26.31 -16.90
CA GLU A 167 -3.90 -27.76 -17.00
C GLU A 167 -2.66 -28.32 -16.27
N ALA A 168 -2.82 -29.38 -15.48
CA ALA A 168 -1.64 -30.10 -15.01
C ALA A 168 -1.00 -30.66 -16.27
N ASP A 169 0.14 -30.12 -16.69
CA ASP A 169 0.95 -30.73 -17.73
C ASP A 169 1.05 -32.21 -17.38
N GLN A 170 0.46 -33.03 -18.24
CA GLN A 170 0.44 -34.46 -18.05
C GLN A 170 1.90 -34.88 -17.90
N LYS A 171 2.21 -35.42 -16.72
CA LYS A 171 3.41 -36.21 -16.50
C LYS A 171 3.36 -37.41 -17.45
N GLU A 172 3.74 -37.20 -18.69
CA GLU A 172 4.05 -38.23 -19.68
C GLU A 172 5.51 -38.05 -20.14
N GLU A 173 6.41 -37.80 -19.20
CA GLU A 173 7.85 -38.06 -19.39
C GLU A 173 8.29 -39.39 -18.74
N GLU A 174 7.36 -40.17 -18.17
CA GLU A 174 7.67 -41.47 -17.52
C GLU A 174 7.26 -42.71 -18.33
N GLU A 175 6.71 -42.58 -19.55
CA GLU A 175 6.39 -43.75 -20.41
C GLU A 175 7.34 -43.94 -21.62
N ASP A 176 8.37 -43.11 -21.78
CA ASP A 176 9.43 -43.32 -22.80
C ASP A 176 10.65 -44.10 -22.27
N SER A 177 10.58 -44.65 -21.05
CA SER A 177 11.66 -45.48 -20.50
C SER A 177 11.38 -46.98 -20.51
N THR A 178 10.14 -47.40 -20.80
CA THR A 178 9.76 -48.84 -20.76
C THR A 178 9.80 -49.52 -22.13
N HIS A 179 10.08 -48.81 -23.23
CA HIS A 179 10.20 -49.41 -24.57
C HIS A 179 11.63 -49.56 -25.11
N SER A 180 12.65 -49.24 -24.31
CA SER A 180 14.04 -49.27 -24.78
C SER A 180 14.94 -50.37 -24.19
N ASN A 181 14.36 -51.42 -23.60
CA ASN A 181 15.09 -52.66 -23.30
C ASN A 181 14.37 -53.86 -23.94
N THR A 182 14.58 -53.96 -25.25
CA THR A 182 14.63 -55.26 -25.94
C THR A 182 15.87 -56.02 -25.50
#